data_AF-A0A4R4FFI0-F1
#
_entry.id   AF-A0A4R4FFI0-F1
#
_cell.length_a   1.000
_cell.length_b   1.000
_cell.length_c   1.000
_cell.angle_alpha   90.00
_cell.angle_beta   90.00
_cell.angle_gamma   90.00
#
_symmetry.space_group_name_H-M   'P 1'
#
loop_
_entity.id
_entity.type
_entity.pdbx_description
1 polymer ?
#
loop_
_entity_poly.entity_id
_entity_poly.type
_entity_poly.pdbx_seq_one_letter_code
_entity_poly.pdbx_strand_id
1 'polypeptide(L)' 'MEKIDISKFRLNSVYYYVDQKIILLKIFEDIQMVKIKFFTTEMERIVDVKLISLKPICERSISIKLLGGGTG' A
#
# COMPACT_ATOMS: atom_id res chain seq x y z
N MET A 1 0.82 20.04 -4.49
CA MET A 1 1.09 18.60 -4.37
C MET A 1 1.47 18.35 -2.93
N GLU A 2 0.66 17.59 -2.19
CA GLU A 2 0.89 17.36 -0.76
C GLU A 2 2.14 16.50 -0.57
N LYS A 3 3.12 17.00 0.19
CA LYS A 3 4.32 16.22 0.54
C LYS A 3 3.93 15.26 1.66
N ILE A 4 4.07 13.97 1.39
CA ILE A 4 3.90 12.95 2.43
C ILE A 4 5.09 13.07 3.37
N ASP A 5 4.80 13.16 4.65
CA ASP A 5 5.84 13.03 5.65
C ASP A 5 6.30 11.56 5.71
N ILE A 6 7.44 11.30 5.07
CA ILE A 6 8.06 9.97 4.99
C ILE A 6 8.72 9.60 6.32
N SER A 7 9.04 10.58 7.18
CA SER A 7 9.72 10.36 8.46
C SER A 7 8.94 9.47 9.44
N LYS A 8 7.62 9.34 9.24
CA LYS A 8 6.75 8.44 10.00
C LYS A 8 6.99 6.95 9.70
N PHE A 9 7.65 6.63 8.59
CA PHE A 9 7.92 5.26 8.17
C PHE A 9 9.29 4.79 8.65
N ARG A 10 9.32 3.60 9.26
CA ARG A 10 10.54 2.95 9.73
C ARG A 10 10.78 1.68 8.93
N LEU A 11 12.02 1.47 8.52
CA LEU A 11 12.42 0.22 7.86
C LEU A 11 12.24 -0.96 8.82
N ASN A 12 12.04 -2.15 8.24
CA ASN A 12 11.82 -3.40 8.96
C ASN A 12 10.64 -3.39 9.95
N SER A 13 9.73 -2.42 9.81
CA SER A 13 8.49 -2.32 10.59
C SER A 13 7.28 -2.78 9.76
N VAL A 14 6.21 -3.18 10.44
CA VAL A 14 5.00 -3.73 9.82
C VAL A 14 4.04 -2.62 9.43
N TYR A 15 3.58 -2.67 8.18
CA TYR A 15 2.59 -1.76 7.62
C TYR A 15 1.58 -2.53 6.76
N TYR A 16 0.67 -1.80 6.13
CA TYR A 16 -0.31 -2.35 5.21
C TYR A 16 -0.17 -1.72 3.83
N TYR A 17 -0.20 -2.58 2.80
CA TYR A 17 -0.46 -2.22 1.40
C TYR A 17 -1.86 -2.70 1.07
N VAL A 18 -2.81 -1.77 0.96
CA VAL A 18 -4.24 -2.07 0.92
C VAL A 18 -4.64 -2.87 2.18
N ASP A 19 -5.00 -4.14 2.05
CA ASP A 19 -5.40 -5.05 3.11
C ASP A 19 -4.29 -6.02 3.53
N GLN A 20 -3.15 -6.00 2.83
CA GLN A 20 -2.07 -6.97 3.05
C GLN A 20 -0.97 -6.43 3.97
N LYS A 21 -0.56 -7.24 4.94
CA LYS A 21 0.60 -6.94 5.79
C LYS A 21 1.89 -6.99 4.98
N ILE A 22 2.73 -5.99 5.19
CA ILE A 22 4.01 -5.83 4.52
C ILE A 22 5.10 -5.37 5.50
N ILE A 23 6.35 -5.58 5.10
CA ILE A 23 7.54 -4.99 5.74
C ILE A 23 8.16 -3.98 4.77
N LEU A 24 8.51 -2.80 5.25
CA LEU A 24 9.30 -1.84 4.47
C LEU A 24 10.77 -2.25 4.47
N LEU A 25 11.34 -2.45 3.28
CA LEU A 25 12.75 -2.82 3.11
C LEU A 25 13.62 -1.62 2.73
N LYS A 26 13.08 -0.70 1.92
CA LYS A 26 13.80 0.49 1.47
C LYS A 26 12.83 1.62 1.14
N ILE A 27 13.25 2.85 1.37
CA ILE A 27 12.53 4.06 0.99
C ILE A 27 13.39 4.80 -0.05
N PHE A 28 12.75 5.22 -1.14
CA PHE A 28 13.33 6.05 -2.19
C PHE A 28 12.68 7.44 -2.11
N GLU A 29 13.20 8.28 -1.23
CA GLU A 29 12.59 9.57 -0.85
C GLU A 29 12.40 10.51 -2.05
N ASP A 30 13.41 10.60 -2.93
CA ASP A 30 13.41 11.48 -4.10
C ASP A 30 12.26 11.21 -5.07
N ILE A 31 11.77 9.97 -5.11
CA ILE A 31 10.72 9.53 -6.05
C ILE A 31 9.45 9.06 -5.33
N GLN A 32 9.35 9.25 -4.01
CA GLN A 32 8.20 8.85 -3.18
C GLN A 32 7.80 7.37 -3.33
N MET A 33 8.79 6.49 -3.55
CA MET A 33 8.57 5.05 -3.67
C MET A 33 9.15 4.29 -2.49
N VAL A 34 8.60 3.10 -2.24
CA VAL A 34 9.09 2.19 -1.21
C VAL A 34 9.18 0.78 -1.72
N LYS A 35 10.25 0.08 -1.33
CA LYS A 35 10.39 -1.36 -1.52
C LYS A 35 9.77 -2.08 -0.32
N ILE A 36 8.88 -3.00 -0.60
CA ILE A 36 8.09 -3.75 0.39
C ILE A 36 8.26 -5.24 0.20
N LYS A 37 8.10 -6.02 1.27
CA LYS A 37 7.95 -7.49 1.23
C LYS A 37 6.60 -7.87 1.79
N PHE A 38 5.85 -8.69 1.06
CA PHE A 38 4.58 -9.27 1.54
C PHE A 38 4.86 -10.44 2.48
N PHE A 39 4.13 -10.52 3.60
CA PHE A 39 4.27 -11.64 4.54
C PHE A 39 3.79 -12.98 3.97
N THR A 40 2.74 -12.95 3.14
CA THR A 40 2.05 -14.15 2.66
C THR A 40 2.78 -14.85 1.53
N THR A 41 3.44 -14.10 0.66
CA THR A 41 4.06 -14.62 -0.57
C THR A 41 5.57 -14.51 -0.58
N GLU A 42 6.17 -13.86 0.43
CA GLU A 42 7.57 -13.42 0.45
C GLU A 42 7.99 -12.58 -0.76
N MET A 43 7.04 -12.15 -1.60
CA MET A 43 7.30 -11.37 -2.80
C MET A 43 7.72 -9.95 -2.42
N GLU A 44 8.69 -9.41 -3.15
CA GLU A 44 9.08 -8.01 -3.04
C GLU A 44 8.46 -7.18 -4.16
N ARG A 45 8.05 -5.95 -3.85
CA ARG A 45 7.56 -4.97 -4.85
C ARG A 45 8.03 -3.56 -4.52
N ILE A 46 8.03 -2.69 -5.53
CA ILE A 46 8.20 -1.26 -5.36
C ILE A 46 6.85 -0.61 -5.61
N VAL A 47 6.38 0.21 -4.67
CA VAL A 47 5.06 0.86 -4.71
C VAL A 47 5.16 2.31 -4.31
N ASP A 48 4.15 3.11 -4.66
CA ASP A 48 4.00 4.49 -4.20
C ASP A 48 3.78 4.50 -2.67
N VAL A 49 4.52 5.36 -1.97
CA VAL A 49 4.46 5.47 -0.50
C VAL A 49 3.07 5.90 0.00
N LYS A 50 2.24 6.55 -0.83
CA LYS A 50 0.84 6.91 -0.52
C LYS A 50 -0.04 5.70 -0.23
N LEU A 51 0.31 4.55 -0.78
CA LEU A 51 -0.45 3.32 -0.62
C LEU A 51 -0.13 2.60 0.69
N ILE A 52 0.88 3.08 1.43
CA ILE A 52 1.30 2.49 2.70
C ILE A 52 0.59 3.15 3.87
N SER A 53 0.07 2.31 4.76
CA SER A 53 -0.74 2.74 5.90
C SER A 53 -0.44 1.95 7.17
N LEU A 54 -0.80 2.54 8.31
CA LEU A 54 -0.67 1.91 9.64
C LEU A 54 -1.82 0.94 9.94
N LYS A 55 -2.91 1.03 9.20
CA LYS A 55 -4.12 0.22 9.34
C LYS A 55 -4.55 -0.26 7.95
N PRO A 56 -5.12 -1.46 7.81
CA PRO A 56 -5.61 -1.92 6.53
C PRO A 56 -6.60 -0.92 5.94
N ILE A 57 -6.38 -0.55 4.68
CA ILE A 57 -7.30 0.30 3.92
C ILE A 57 -8.26 -0.64 3.19
N CYS A 58 -9.47 -0.78 3.72
CA CYS A 58 -10.56 -1.55 3.11
C CYS A 58 -11.36 -0.75 2.07
N GLU A 59 -10.93 0.45 1.72
CA GLU A 59 -11.71 1.29 0.81
C GLU A 59 -11.59 0.82 -0.65
N ARG A 60 -12.77 0.50 -1.19
CA ARG A 60 -13.11 0.18 -2.59
C ARG A 60 -12.91 -1.28 -3.00
N SER A 61 -13.66 -2.18 -2.37
CA SER A 61 -14.46 -3.08 -3.21
C SER A 61 -15.44 -2.19 -3.98
N ILE A 62 -15.12 -1.88 -5.25
CA ILE A 62 -16.12 -1.29 -6.13
C ILE A 62 -17.18 -2.38 -6.28
N SER A 63 -18.40 -2.10 -5.83
CA SER A 63 -19.50 -3.03 -6.06
C SER A 63 -19.58 -3.32 -7.56
N ILE A 64 -19.65 -4.59 -7.97
CA ILE A 64 -19.85 -4.97 -9.37
C ILE A 64 -21.11 -4.31 -9.94
N LYS A 65 -22.10 -4.02 -9.08
CA LYS A 65 -23.29 -3.23 -9.43
C LYS A 65 -22.95 -1.81 -9.92
N LEU A 66 -21.89 -1.20 -9.38
CA LEU A 66 -21.38 0.11 -9.81
C LEU A 66 -20.62 0.06 -11.14
N LEU A 67 -20.12 -1.12 -11.53
CA LEU A 67 -19.40 -1.36 -12.79
C LEU A 67 -20.33 -1.79 -13.95
N GLY A 68 -21.65 -1.64 -13.77
CA GLY A 68 -22.64 -1.91 -14.81
C GLY A 68 -22.93 -3.39 -15.10
N GLY A 69 -22.38 -4.32 -14.32
CA GLY A 69 -22.59 -5.76 -14.50
C GLY A 69 -23.83 -6.27 -13.75
N GLY A 70 -25.00 -5.66 -14.00
CA GLY A 70 -26.21 -5.95 -13.24
C GLY A 70 -27.51 -5.61 -13.98
N THR A 71 -27.73 -6.25 -15.12
CA THR A 71 -29.07 -6.59 -15.62
C THR A 71 -29.08 -8.12 -15.67
N GLY A 72 -29.84 -8.84 -14.85
CA GLY A 72 -31.29 -8.67 -14.72
C GLY A 72 -31.91 -9.40 -15.90
#